data_AF-A0A9P8AA35-F1
#
_entry.id   AF-A0A9P8AA35-F1
#
_cell.length_a   1.000
_cell.length_b   1.000
_cell.length_c   1.000
_cell.angle_alpha   90.00
_cell.angle_beta   90.00
_cell.angle_gamma   90.00
#
_symmetry.space_group_name_H-M   'P 1'
#
loop_
_entity.id
_entity.type
_entity.pdbx_description
1 polymer ?
#
loop_
_entity_poly.entity_id
_entity_poly.type
_entity_poly.pdbx_seq_one_letter_code
_entity_poly.pdbx_strand_id
1 'polypeptide(L)'
;MLYNSVNFVQHSIRLERPVIVVVDNYRLNGFGFLASKEPQEVLKGSPEYASLSPYDRYIGNWGLMNQKLASEWARENIASFGGNARNVTAFTRPMHTKNLLLILILRLLLFP
;
A
#
# COMPACT_ATOMS: atom_id res chain seq x y z
N MET A 1 -2.30 -14.95 -0.17
CA MET A 1 -1.39 -13.94 -0.78
C MET A 1 -0.65 -14.61 -1.93
N LEU A 2 -0.75 -14.07 -3.15
CA LEU A 2 -0.18 -14.68 -4.37
C LEU A 2 1.33 -14.37 -4.57
N TYR A 3 1.90 -13.54 -3.69
CA TYR A 3 3.31 -13.16 -3.72
C TYR A 3 4.03 -13.69 -2.49
N ASN A 4 5.02 -14.56 -2.72
CA ASN A 4 5.89 -15.08 -1.68
C ASN A 4 7.27 -14.42 -1.79
N SER A 5 7.63 -13.66 -0.77
CA SER A 5 8.87 -12.88 -0.73
C SER A 5 10.05 -13.63 -0.10
N VAL A 6 9.87 -14.88 0.36
CA VAL A 6 10.90 -15.65 1.10
C VAL A 6 12.19 -15.75 0.30
N ASN A 7 12.11 -16.13 -0.98
CA ASN A 7 13.32 -16.26 -1.82
C ASN A 7 14.04 -14.92 -1.99
N PHE A 8 13.30 -13.81 -2.11
CA PHE A 8 13.87 -12.48 -2.24
C PHE A 8 14.55 -12.02 -0.93
N VAL A 9 13.88 -12.21 0.21
CA VAL A 9 14.45 -11.91 1.53
C VAL A 9 15.69 -12.76 1.79
N GLN A 10 15.63 -14.06 1.55
CA GLN A 10 16.79 -14.95 1.69
C GLN A 10 17.95 -14.54 0.78
N HIS A 11 17.67 -14.13 -0.46
CA HIS A 11 18.72 -13.64 -1.35
C HIS A 11 19.35 -12.34 -0.85
N SER A 12 18.54 -11.42 -0.33
CA SER A 12 19.03 -10.16 0.27
C SER A 12 19.96 -10.39 1.47
N ILE A 13 19.67 -11.41 2.29
CA ILE A 13 20.50 -11.82 3.43
C ILE A 13 21.84 -12.38 2.92
N ARG A 14 21.84 -13.24 1.89
CA ARG A 14 23.06 -13.78 1.27
C ARG A 14 23.97 -12.69 0.67
N LEU A 15 23.40 -11.56 0.29
CA LEU A 15 24.13 -10.40 -0.23
C LEU A 15 24.54 -9.41 0.86
N GLU A 16 24.36 -9.76 2.15
CA GLU A 16 24.62 -8.88 3.30
C GLU A 16 23.86 -7.54 3.22
N ARG A 17 22.70 -7.56 2.56
CA ARG A 17 21.81 -6.40 2.39
C ARG A 17 20.38 -6.77 2.75
N PRO A 18 20.10 -7.19 3.99
CA PRO A 18 18.78 -7.67 4.36
C PRO A 18 17.72 -6.58 4.26
N VAL A 19 16.54 -7.02 3.81
CA VAL A 19 15.38 -6.17 3.62
C VAL A 19 14.15 -6.74 4.29
N ILE A 20 13.25 -5.86 4.70
CA ILE A 20 11.87 -6.20 5.03
C ILE A 20 11.03 -5.96 3.78
N VAL A 21 10.13 -6.90 3.52
CA VAL A 21 9.18 -6.81 2.41
C VAL A 21 7.78 -6.70 2.98
N VAL A 22 7.12 -5.59 2.70
CA VAL A 22 5.70 -5.39 3.02
C VAL A 22 4.89 -5.56 1.74
N VAL A 23 3.82 -6.34 1.84
CA VAL A 23 2.90 -6.64 0.74
C VAL A 23 1.50 -6.25 1.19
N ASP A 24 0.95 -5.20 0.58
CA ASP A 24 -0.38 -4.71 0.89
C ASP A 24 -1.44 -5.18 -0.12
N ASN A 25 -2.67 -5.25 0.35
CA ASN A 25 -3.84 -5.41 -0.52
C ASN A 25 -4.50 -4.05 -0.71
N TYR A 26 -5.07 -3.83 -1.88
CA TYR A 26 -5.82 -2.63 -2.20
C TYR A 26 -7.03 -2.97 -3.07
N ARG A 27 -7.98 -2.06 -3.11
CA ARG A 27 -9.22 -2.25 -3.87
C ARG A 27 -8.96 -2.19 -5.38
N LEU A 28 -9.63 -3.08 -6.12
CA LEU A 28 -9.49 -3.27 -7.56
C LEU A 28 -10.79 -2.98 -8.31
N ASN A 29 -10.68 -2.79 -9.63
CA ASN A 29 -11.81 -2.58 -10.55
C ASN A 29 -12.78 -1.49 -10.05
N GLY A 30 -14.10 -1.67 -10.20
CA GLY A 30 -15.09 -0.71 -9.70
C GLY A 30 -14.96 -0.44 -8.19
N PHE A 31 -14.59 -1.44 -7.39
CA PHE A 31 -14.41 -1.23 -5.94
C PHE A 31 -13.22 -0.34 -5.59
N GLY A 32 -12.24 -0.18 -6.48
CA GLY A 32 -11.06 0.67 -6.25
C GLY A 32 -11.03 1.93 -7.11
N PHE A 33 -11.71 1.91 -8.25
CA PHE A 33 -11.54 2.90 -9.32
C PHE A 33 -12.86 3.33 -9.96
N LEU A 34 -14.02 2.98 -9.37
CA LEU A 34 -15.28 3.59 -9.77
C LEU A 34 -15.23 5.07 -9.41
N ALA A 35 -15.38 5.94 -10.42
CA ALA A 35 -15.37 7.37 -10.24
C ALA A 35 -16.44 7.98 -11.15
N SER A 36 -17.49 8.53 -10.55
CA SER A 36 -18.45 9.37 -11.25
C SER A 36 -19.08 10.36 -10.27
N LYS A 37 -19.84 11.33 -10.80
CA LYS A 37 -20.43 12.42 -9.98
C LYS A 37 -21.61 11.93 -9.15
N GLU A 38 -22.38 11.00 -9.68
CA GLU A 38 -23.65 10.54 -9.13
C GLU A 38 -23.46 9.85 -7.75
N PRO A 39 -22.54 8.87 -7.57
CA PRO A 39 -22.29 8.26 -6.27
C PRO A 39 -21.70 9.25 -5.26
N GLN A 40 -20.93 10.25 -5.72
CA GLN A 40 -20.38 11.29 -4.86
C GLN A 40 -21.46 12.21 -4.31
N GLU A 41 -22.47 12.55 -5.13
CA GLU A 41 -23.63 13.34 -4.71
C GLU A 41 -24.51 12.55 -3.72
N VAL A 42 -24.76 11.27 -4.01
CA VAL A 42 -25.47 10.37 -3.08
C VAL A 42 -24.75 10.28 -1.74
N LEU A 43 -23.42 10.14 -1.75
CA LEU A 43 -22.61 10.08 -0.53
C LEU A 43 -22.70 11.38 0.29
N LYS A 44 -22.65 12.55 -0.35
CA LYS A 44 -22.76 13.86 0.33
C LYS A 44 -24.13 14.08 0.96
N GLY A 45 -25.18 13.52 0.37
CA GLY A 45 -26.55 13.58 0.90
C GLY A 45 -26.83 12.56 2.00
N SER A 46 -25.91 11.63 2.29
CA SER A 46 -26.14 10.60 3.30
C SER A 46 -25.96 11.15 4.72
N PRO A 47 -26.74 10.68 5.71
CA PRO A 47 -26.57 11.06 7.12
C PRO A 47 -25.18 10.70 7.67
N GLU A 48 -24.54 9.71 7.07
CA GLU A 48 -23.24 9.18 7.47
C GLU A 48 -22.07 10.06 6.99
N TYR A 49 -22.29 10.95 6.02
CA TYR A 49 -21.21 11.75 5.42
C TYR A 49 -20.32 12.47 6.43
N ALA A 50 -20.92 13.00 7.51
CA ALA A 50 -20.21 13.73 8.56
C ALA A 50 -19.32 12.82 9.42
N SER A 51 -19.68 11.54 9.59
CA SER A 51 -18.92 10.57 10.39
C SER A 51 -17.87 9.80 9.59
N LEU A 52 -17.90 9.88 8.25
CA LEU A 52 -16.90 9.24 7.39
C LEU A 52 -15.50 9.79 7.61
N SER A 53 -14.50 8.91 7.46
CA SER A 53 -13.11 9.30 7.40
C SER A 53 -12.86 10.25 6.21
N PRO A 54 -11.83 11.12 6.25
CA PRO A 54 -11.46 11.94 5.11
C PRO A 54 -11.22 11.13 3.82
N TYR A 55 -10.83 9.86 3.96
CA TYR A 55 -10.56 8.95 2.85
C TYR A 55 -11.83 8.36 2.22
N ASP A 56 -12.92 8.26 2.98
CA ASP A 56 -14.18 7.67 2.54
C ASP A 56 -15.19 8.71 2.06
N ARG A 57 -14.97 10.02 2.32
CA ARG A 57 -15.84 11.12 1.85
C ARG A 57 -15.75 11.39 0.35
N TYR A 58 -14.71 10.87 -0.31
CA TYR A 58 -14.50 11.02 -1.74
C TYR A 58 -14.66 9.68 -2.45
N ILE A 59 -15.45 9.66 -3.51
CA ILE A 59 -15.62 8.49 -4.38
C ILE A 59 -14.57 8.55 -5.50
N GLY A 60 -13.85 7.44 -5.67
CA GLY A 60 -12.87 7.25 -6.74
C GLY A 60 -11.44 7.18 -6.25
N ASN A 61 -10.58 6.57 -7.08
CA ASN A 61 -9.15 6.36 -6.82
C ASN A 61 -8.82 5.73 -5.46
N TRP A 62 -9.76 5.00 -4.88
CA TRP A 62 -9.60 4.27 -3.63
C TRP A 62 -8.47 3.24 -3.68
N GLY A 63 -8.22 2.63 -4.83
CA GLY A 63 -7.06 1.77 -5.03
C GLY A 63 -5.73 2.51 -4.85
N LEU A 64 -5.63 3.74 -5.37
CA LEU A 64 -4.45 4.60 -5.17
C LEU A 64 -4.36 5.10 -3.72
N MET A 65 -5.51 5.43 -3.11
CA MET A 65 -5.56 5.83 -1.71
C MET A 65 -5.08 4.70 -0.80
N ASN A 66 -5.47 3.45 -1.06
CA ASN A 66 -4.98 2.31 -0.31
C ASN A 66 -3.46 2.16 -0.41
N GLN A 67 -2.86 2.34 -1.59
CA GLN A 67 -1.39 2.31 -1.76
C GLN A 67 -0.69 3.44 -1.00
N LYS A 68 -1.28 4.65 -0.99
CA LYS A 68 -0.78 5.78 -0.19
C LYS A 68 -0.81 5.44 1.30
N LEU A 69 -1.95 4.96 1.80
CA LEU A 69 -2.12 4.59 3.20
C LEU A 69 -1.18 3.45 3.60
N ALA A 70 -0.95 2.46 2.74
CA ALA A 70 0.02 1.40 2.99
C ALA A 70 1.45 1.95 3.13
N SER A 71 1.81 2.94 2.30
CA SER A 71 3.12 3.61 2.37
C SER A 71 3.26 4.46 3.63
N GLU A 72 2.22 5.19 4.02
CA GLU A 72 2.17 5.96 5.27
C GLU A 72 2.29 5.03 6.49
N TRP A 73 1.49 3.97 6.52
CA TRP A 73 1.56 2.94 7.56
C TRP A 73 2.96 2.33 7.67
N ALA A 74 3.58 1.96 6.54
CA ALA A 74 4.92 1.41 6.57
C ALA A 74 5.92 2.41 7.14
N ARG A 75 5.87 3.69 6.73
CA ARG A 75 6.77 4.71 7.30
C ARG A 75 6.58 4.92 8.80
N GLU A 76 5.35 4.86 9.28
CA GLU A 76 5.03 5.08 10.69
C GLU A 76 5.35 3.87 11.58
N ASN A 77 5.24 2.65 11.04
CA ASN A 77 5.25 1.43 11.86
C ASN A 77 6.49 0.54 11.64
N ILE A 78 7.21 0.68 10.53
CA ILE A 78 8.26 -0.30 10.17
C ILE A 78 9.46 -0.33 11.13
N ALA A 79 9.70 0.76 11.86
CA ALA A 79 10.75 0.81 12.87
C ALA A 79 10.56 -0.27 13.95
N SER A 80 9.31 -0.55 14.33
CA SER A 80 8.97 -1.60 15.31
C SER A 80 9.26 -3.02 14.80
N PHE A 81 9.40 -3.20 13.49
CA PHE A 81 9.78 -4.45 12.84
C PHE A 81 11.29 -4.51 12.50
N GLY A 82 12.07 -3.50 12.92
CA GLY A 82 13.52 -3.41 12.67
C GLY A 82 13.91 -2.72 11.36
N GLY A 83 12.95 -2.20 10.59
CA GLY A 83 13.19 -1.52 9.32
C GLY A 83 13.50 -0.03 9.45
N ASN A 84 14.09 0.54 8.41
CA ASN A 84 14.38 1.97 8.35
C ASN A 84 13.27 2.75 7.61
N ALA A 85 12.48 3.53 8.36
CA ALA A 85 11.40 4.37 7.82
C ALA A 85 11.86 5.47 6.84
N ARG A 86 13.17 5.79 6.80
CA ARG A 86 13.76 6.74 5.84
C ARG A 86 14.25 6.06 4.56
N ASN A 87 14.24 4.73 4.50
CA ASN A 87 14.69 3.95 3.36
C ASN A 87 13.59 2.99 2.92
N VAL A 88 12.52 3.56 2.36
CA VAL A 88 11.37 2.84 1.81
C VAL A 88 11.43 2.94 0.29
N THR A 89 11.45 1.81 -0.40
CA THR A 89 11.37 1.75 -1.86
C THR A 89 10.08 1.08 -2.27
N ALA A 90 9.26 1.79 -3.05
CA ALA A 90 8.05 1.26 -3.66
C ALA A 90 8.37 0.56 -4.99
N PHE A 91 7.86 -0.66 -5.15
CA PHE A 91 7.97 -1.40 -6.40
C PHE A 91 6.61 -2.02 -6.76
N THR A 92 6.31 -2.08 -8.05
CA THR A 92 5.09 -2.68 -8.59
C THR A 92 5.44 -3.59 -9.75
N ARG A 93 4.81 -4.78 -9.81
CA ARG A 93 4.93 -5.65 -10.98
C ARG A 93 3.83 -5.33 -12.00
N PRO A 94 4.19 -5.09 -13.27
CA PRO A 94 3.20 -5.08 -14.33
C PRO A 94 2.76 -6.52 -14.60
N MET A 95 1.50 -6.82 -14.35
CA MET A 95 0.84 -8.02 -14.85
C MET A 95 -0.39 -7.54 -15.61
N HIS A 96 -0.57 -8.04 -16.83
CA HIS A 96 -1.30 -7.50 -18.00
C HIS A 96 -2.67 -6.83 -17.82
N THR A 97 -3.23 -6.72 -16.62
CA THR A 97 -4.45 -5.96 -16.36
C THR A 97 -4.47 -5.50 -14.90
N LYS A 98 -4.19 -4.22 -14.66
CA LYS A 98 -4.65 -3.41 -13.50
C LYS A 98 -4.48 -4.00 -12.08
N ASN A 99 -3.55 -4.94 -11.85
CA ASN A 99 -3.28 -5.53 -10.54
C ASN A 99 -1.86 -5.17 -10.06
N LEU A 100 -1.67 -3.89 -9.75
CA LEU A 100 -0.54 -3.28 -9.03
C LEU A 100 -0.38 -3.77 -7.57
N LEU A 101 0.19 -4.94 -7.32
CA LEU A 101 0.68 -5.21 -5.95
C LEU A 101 1.83 -4.25 -5.62
N LEU A 102 1.64 -3.39 -4.63
CA LEU A 102 2.72 -2.57 -4.09
C LEU A 102 3.55 -3.44 -3.14
N ILE A 103 4.85 -3.41 -3.38
CA ILE A 103 5.85 -4.07 -2.55
C ILE A 103 6.73 -2.97 -2.01
N LEU A 104 6.74 -2.80 -0.69
CA LEU A 104 7.66 -1.87 -0.04
C LEU A 104 8.88 -2.66 0.44
N ILE A 105 10.04 -2.30 -0.11
CA ILE A 105 11.35 -2.83 0.27
C ILE A 105 11.97 -1.84 1.24
N LEU A 106 12.33 -2.35 2.42
CA LEU A 106 12.82 -1.56 3.54
C LEU A 106 14.15 -2.11 4.00
N ARG A 107 15.20 -1.28 4.08
CA ARG A 107 16.52 -1.75 4.55
C ARG A 107 16.54 -1.79 6.08
N LEU A 108 17.13 -2.82 6.67
CA LEU A 108 17.35 -2.89 8.13
C LEU A 108 18.37 -1.83 8.58
N LEU A 109 18.22 -1.40 9.84
CA LEU A 109 19.14 -0.44 10.47
C LEU A 109 20.48 -1.06 10.90
N LEU A 110 20.63 -2.38 10.82
CA LEU A 110 21.72 -3.12 11.46
C LEU A 110 22.75 -3.65 10.46
N PHE A 111 23.43 -2.79 9.70
CA PHE A 111 24.76 -3.10 9.14
C PHE A 111 25.57 -1.79 9.09
N PRO A 112 26.79 -1.74 9.66
CA PRO A 112 27.72 -0.63 9.47
C PRO A 112 28.18 -0.50 8.01
#